data_AF-A0A1J5H5U3-F1
#
_entry.id   AF-A0A1J5H5U3-F1
#
_cell.length_a   1.000
_cell.length_b   1.000
_cell.length_c   1.000
_cell.angle_alpha   90.00
_cell.angle_beta   90.00
_cell.angle_gamma   90.00
#
_symmetry.space_group_name_H-M   'P 1'
#
loop_
_entity.id
_entity.type
_entity.pdbx_description
1 polymer ?
#
loop_
_entity_poly.entity_id
_entity_poly.type
_entity_poly.pdbx_seq_one_letter_code
_entity_poly.pdbx_strand_id
1 'polypeptide(L)'
;MKKVAIFDIDGTVFRSSLLIELTNALVQEGIFNLKVSKLYARNYKNWLNRKGPYEEYVKAVIKAFEQNIRGVRQNEFSRIAKKVVDFYGNRIYRYSRDIVKNLKKKNYYLLAISRSPQKVVKEFCKKKNGVNSIFL
;
A
#
# COMPACT_ATOMS: atom_id res chain seq x y z
N MET A 1 -22.30 1.81 23.51
CA MET A 1 -21.91 1.74 22.08
C MET A 1 -20.40 1.90 21.94
N LYS A 2 -19.74 1.09 21.09
CA LYS A 2 -18.30 1.22 20.83
C LYS A 2 -18.08 2.24 19.71
N LYS A 3 -17.26 3.27 19.95
CA LYS A 3 -16.91 4.27 18.94
C LYS A 3 -16.02 3.66 17.87
N VAL A 4 -16.19 4.08 16.61
CA VAL A 4 -15.40 3.61 15.46
C VAL A 4 -14.55 4.75 14.94
N ALA A 5 -13.30 4.46 14.57
CA ALA A 5 -12.44 5.37 13.82
C ALA A 5 -11.94 4.67 12.55
N ILE A 6 -12.14 5.34 11.42
CA ILE A 6 -11.83 4.81 10.09
C ILE A 6 -10.63 5.59 9.53
N PHE A 7 -9.66 4.89 8.97
CA PHE A 7 -8.45 5.48 8.40
C PHE A 7 -8.20 4.92 7.00
N ASP A 8 -7.82 5.79 6.10
CA ASP A 8 -7.06 5.37 4.94
C ASP A 8 -5.62 4.96 5.33
N ILE A 9 -4.96 4.16 4.50
CA ILE A 9 -3.57 3.74 4.70
C ILE A 9 -2.62 4.60 3.86
N ASP A 10 -2.82 4.63 2.55
CA ASP A 10 -1.82 5.08 1.58
C ASP A 10 -1.79 6.60 1.48
N GLY A 11 -0.69 7.23 1.90
CA GLY A 11 -0.62 8.68 2.02
C GLY A 11 -1.28 9.25 3.28
N THR A 12 -1.95 8.43 4.08
CA THR A 12 -2.58 8.83 5.35
C THR A 12 -1.81 8.34 6.57
N VAL A 13 -1.66 7.02 6.73
CA VAL A 13 -0.85 6.41 7.80
C VAL A 13 0.52 6.03 7.26
N PHE A 14 0.55 5.37 6.11
CA PHE A 14 1.74 4.96 5.41
C PHE A 14 2.25 6.08 4.50
N ARG A 15 3.56 6.36 4.57
CA ARG A 15 4.22 7.43 3.81
C ARG A 15 4.69 6.92 2.45
N SER A 16 3.77 6.33 1.71
CA SER A 16 3.85 5.92 0.30
C SER A 16 2.50 5.29 -0.06
N SER A 17 2.45 4.50 -1.13
CA SER A 17 1.34 3.60 -1.46
C SER A 17 1.83 2.15 -1.43
N LEU A 18 1.15 1.28 -0.68
CA LEU A 18 1.44 -0.15 -0.61
C LEU A 18 1.34 -0.81 -1.99
N LEU A 19 0.38 -0.42 -2.83
CA LEU A 19 0.29 -0.88 -4.23
C LEU A 19 1.55 -0.53 -5.03
N ILE A 20 2.05 0.71 -4.90
CA ILE A 20 3.25 1.16 -5.63
C ILE A 20 4.47 0.35 -5.17
N GLU A 21 4.71 0.29 -3.86
CA GLU A 21 5.87 -0.46 -3.32
C GLU A 21 5.78 -1.96 -3.65
N LEU A 22 4.58 -2.53 -3.63
CA LEU A 22 4.35 -3.92 -4.02
C LEU A 22 4.63 -4.17 -5.49
N THR A 23 4.13 -3.32 -6.38
CA THR A 23 4.35 -3.43 -7.82
C THR A 23 5.84 -3.32 -8.15
N ASN A 24 6.53 -2.36 -7.54
CA ASN A 24 7.98 -2.19 -7.71
C ASN A 24 8.75 -3.42 -7.20
N ALA A 25 8.39 -3.96 -6.04
CA ALA A 25 9.04 -5.15 -5.49
C ALA A 25 8.82 -6.39 -6.36
N LEU A 26 7.62 -6.56 -6.94
CA LEU A 26 7.34 -7.66 -7.88
C LEU A 26 8.19 -7.57 -9.15
N VAL A 27 8.43 -6.35 -9.66
CA VAL A 27 9.35 -6.14 -10.79
C VAL A 27 10.80 -6.40 -10.39
N GLN A 28 11.23 -5.89 -9.24
CA GLN A 28 12.60 -6.05 -8.74
C GLN A 28 12.96 -7.52 -8.52
N GLU A 29 11.99 -8.34 -8.12
CA GLU A 29 12.18 -9.77 -7.83
C GLU A 29 11.96 -10.65 -9.07
N GLY A 30 11.76 -10.05 -10.24
CA GLY A 30 11.60 -10.76 -11.51
C GLY A 30 10.28 -11.50 -11.69
N ILE A 31 9.33 -11.34 -10.74
CA ILE A 31 7.99 -11.94 -10.82
C ILE A 31 7.17 -11.20 -11.88
N PHE A 32 7.25 -9.87 -11.89
CA PHE A 32 6.84 -9.08 -13.04
C PHE A 32 8.04 -8.85 -13.95
N ASN A 33 7.80 -8.87 -15.26
CA ASN A 33 8.84 -8.56 -16.23
C ASN A 33 9.38 -7.13 -15.99
N LEU A 34 10.70 -6.91 -16.15
CA LEU A 34 11.33 -5.60 -16.00
C LEU A 34 10.66 -4.50 -16.84
N LYS A 35 10.10 -4.85 -18.01
CA LYS A 35 9.38 -3.94 -18.90
C LYS A 35 8.09 -3.37 -18.27
N VAL A 36 7.51 -4.00 -17.25
CA VAL A 36 6.30 -3.53 -16.58
C VAL A 36 6.49 -2.14 -15.98
N SER A 37 7.69 -1.82 -15.48
CA SER A 37 7.98 -0.48 -14.95
C SER A 37 7.86 0.62 -16.01
N LYS A 38 8.09 0.30 -17.29
CA LYS A 38 7.94 1.24 -18.40
C LYS A 38 6.51 1.71 -18.59
N LEU A 39 5.51 0.93 -18.14
CA LEU A 39 4.09 1.29 -18.26
C LEU A 39 3.70 2.51 -17.43
N TYR A 40 4.40 2.78 -16.33
CA TYR A 40 4.13 3.92 -15.45
C TYR A 40 5.31 4.89 -15.31
N ALA A 41 6.47 4.60 -15.92
CA ALA A 41 7.68 5.42 -15.80
C ALA A 41 7.48 6.88 -16.25
N ARG A 42 6.72 7.12 -17.33
CA ARG A 42 6.42 8.48 -17.79
C ARG A 42 5.56 9.24 -16.78
N ASN A 43 4.48 8.64 -16.30
CA ASN A 43 3.60 9.28 -15.31
C ASN A 43 4.32 9.51 -13.98
N TYR A 44 5.16 8.56 -13.55
CA TYR A 44 6.04 8.74 -12.39
C TYR A 44 6.96 9.96 -12.56
N LYS A 45 7.64 10.07 -13.70
CA LYS A 45 8.52 11.22 -14.00
C LYS A 45 7.74 12.54 -14.05
N ASN A 46 6.54 12.54 -14.63
CA ASN A 46 5.70 13.74 -14.68
C ASN A 46 5.26 14.16 -13.28
N TRP A 47 4.76 13.23 -12.46
CA TRP A 47 4.40 13.49 -11.07
C TRP A 47 5.58 14.04 -10.26
N LEU A 48 6.75 13.38 -10.36
CA LEU A 48 7.96 13.80 -9.64
C LEU A 48 8.40 15.22 -10.01
N ASN A 49 8.32 15.57 -11.29
CA ASN A 49 8.69 16.90 -11.80
C ASN A 49 7.55 17.93 -11.71
N ARG A 50 6.43 17.61 -11.05
CA ARG A 50 5.22 18.46 -10.97
C ARG A 50 4.66 18.86 -12.34
N LYS A 51 4.82 17.99 -13.34
CA LYS A 51 4.30 18.11 -14.71
C LYS A 51 3.07 17.24 -14.97
N GLY A 52 2.57 16.55 -13.95
CA GLY A 52 1.36 15.72 -14.03
C GLY A 52 0.84 15.38 -12.63
N PRO A 53 -0.45 15.03 -12.52
CA PRO A 53 -1.08 14.72 -11.25
C PRO A 53 -0.66 13.35 -10.71
N TYR A 54 -0.77 13.17 -9.39
CA TYR A 54 -0.48 11.88 -8.73
C TYR A 54 -1.44 10.78 -9.20
N GLU A 55 -2.69 11.15 -9.47
CA GLU A 55 -3.77 10.26 -9.89
C GLU A 55 -3.44 9.55 -11.20
N GLU A 56 -2.81 10.24 -12.16
CA GLU A 56 -2.37 9.63 -13.41
C GLU A 56 -1.27 8.59 -13.18
N TYR A 57 -0.32 8.90 -12.28
CA TYR A 57 0.73 7.96 -11.91
C TYR A 57 0.14 6.71 -11.25
N VAL A 58 -0.72 6.87 -10.25
CA VAL A 58 -1.34 5.73 -9.57
C VAL A 58 -2.20 4.90 -10.52
N LYS A 59 -2.99 5.52 -11.41
CA LYS A 59 -3.77 4.80 -12.42
C LYS A 59 -2.88 3.98 -13.35
N ALA A 60 -1.73 4.51 -13.76
CA ALA A 60 -0.78 3.76 -14.58
C ALA A 60 -0.19 2.56 -13.83
N VAL A 61 0.10 2.71 -12.53
CA VAL A 61 0.56 1.60 -11.67
C VAL A 61 -0.53 0.54 -11.49
N ILE A 62 -1.78 0.94 -11.23
CA ILE A 62 -2.92 0.01 -11.13
C ILE A 62 -3.03 -0.82 -12.41
N LYS A 63 -3.04 -0.16 -13.58
CA LYS A 63 -3.12 -0.85 -14.87
C LYS A 63 -1.96 -1.83 -15.07
N ALA A 64 -0.74 -1.41 -14.74
CA ALA A 64 0.44 -2.27 -14.83
C ALA A 64 0.34 -3.49 -13.90
N PHE A 65 -0.15 -3.29 -12.68
CA PHE A 65 -0.36 -4.38 -11.72
C PHE A 65 -1.43 -5.37 -12.20
N GLU A 66 -2.62 -4.89 -12.58
CA GLU A 66 -3.73 -5.72 -13.03
C GLU A 66 -3.39 -6.55 -14.27
N GLN A 67 -2.64 -5.98 -15.21
CA GLN A 67 -2.21 -6.68 -16.43
C GLN A 67 -1.21 -7.80 -16.18
N ASN A 68 -0.47 -7.78 -15.07
CA ASN A 68 0.64 -8.70 -14.82
C ASN A 68 0.42 -9.62 -13.62
N ILE A 69 -0.57 -9.36 -12.77
CA ILE A 69 -0.82 -10.18 -11.57
C ILE A 69 -1.42 -11.56 -11.90
N ARG A 70 -2.11 -11.69 -13.05
CA ARG A 70 -2.69 -12.96 -13.47
C ARG A 70 -1.58 -13.99 -13.73
N GLY A 71 -1.68 -15.15 -13.08
CA GLY A 71 -0.70 -16.23 -13.19
C GLY A 71 0.43 -16.18 -12.15
N VAL A 72 0.55 -15.09 -11.37
CA VAL A 72 1.48 -15.05 -10.24
C VAL A 72 1.03 -16.03 -9.16
N ARG A 73 1.97 -16.85 -8.67
CA ARG A 73 1.67 -17.81 -7.61
C ARG A 73 1.39 -17.09 -6.29
N GLN A 74 0.35 -17.52 -5.59
CA GLN A 74 -0.10 -16.89 -4.35
C GLN A 74 0.96 -16.86 -3.25
N ASN A 75 1.81 -17.89 -3.18
CA ASN A 75 2.92 -17.97 -2.22
C ASN A 75 4.01 -16.92 -2.51
N GLU A 76 4.38 -16.73 -3.78
CA GLU A 76 5.33 -15.69 -4.20
C GLU A 76 4.77 -14.30 -3.90
N PHE A 77 3.52 -14.03 -4.30
CA PHE A 77 2.86 -12.77 -3.98
C PHE A 77 2.84 -12.48 -2.47
N SER A 78 2.50 -13.49 -1.67
CA SER A 78 2.48 -13.37 -0.20
C SER A 78 3.86 -13.12 0.39
N ARG A 79 4.90 -13.77 -0.13
CA ARG A 79 6.30 -13.55 0.27
C ARG A 79 6.72 -12.10 0.00
N ILE A 80 6.39 -11.57 -1.18
CA ILE A 80 6.74 -10.21 -1.57
C ILE A 80 5.96 -9.18 -0.76
N ALA A 81 4.65 -9.39 -0.56
CA ALA A 81 3.84 -8.53 0.29
C ALA A 81 4.41 -8.41 1.71
N LYS A 82 4.85 -9.52 2.30
CA LYS A 82 5.54 -9.53 3.60
C LYS A 82 6.85 -8.75 3.54
N LYS A 83 7.69 -9.00 2.52
CA LYS A 83 8.97 -8.29 2.34
C LYS A 83 8.79 -6.77 2.24
N VAL A 84 7.76 -6.31 1.52
CA VAL A 84 7.41 -4.89 1.40
C VAL A 84 7.04 -4.30 2.76
N VAL A 85 6.19 -4.97 3.53
CA VAL A 85 5.81 -4.50 4.87
C VAL A 85 6.99 -4.55 5.85
N ASP A 86 7.87 -5.53 5.71
CA ASP A 86 9.07 -5.64 6.53
C ASP A 86 10.02 -4.47 6.29
N PHE A 87 10.30 -4.14 5.03
CA PHE A 87 11.22 -3.08 4.64
C PHE A 87 10.62 -1.68 4.79
N TYR A 88 9.41 -1.46 4.26
CA TYR A 88 8.82 -0.13 4.20
C TYR A 88 7.88 0.17 5.35
N GLY A 89 7.31 -0.83 6.03
CA GLY A 89 6.17 -0.65 6.94
C GLY A 89 6.40 0.31 8.11
N ASN A 90 7.63 0.70 8.42
CA ASN A 90 7.95 1.71 9.43
C ASN A 90 7.94 3.17 8.91
N ARG A 91 7.83 3.36 7.59
CA ARG A 91 7.65 4.68 6.96
C ARG A 91 6.20 5.13 7.13
N ILE A 92 5.87 5.61 8.33
CA ILE A 92 4.54 6.10 8.68
C ILE A 92 4.59 7.57 9.10
N TYR A 93 3.51 8.32 8.84
CA TYR A 93 3.41 9.69 9.31
C TYR A 93 3.27 9.73 10.84
N ARG A 94 4.12 10.54 11.51
CA ARG A 94 4.12 10.65 12.97
C ARG A 94 2.76 11.09 13.52
N TYR A 95 2.18 12.13 12.90
CA TYR A 95 0.89 12.69 13.28
C TYR A 95 -0.23 11.63 13.26
N SER A 96 -0.46 11.00 12.10
CA SER A 96 -1.52 9.98 11.94
C SER A 96 -1.29 8.77 12.84
N ARG A 97 -0.02 8.33 13.01
CA ARG A 97 0.35 7.27 13.95
C ARG A 97 -0.07 7.61 15.38
N ASP A 98 0.18 8.84 15.82
CA ASP A 98 -0.09 9.25 17.19
C ASP A 98 -1.60 9.38 17.45
N ILE A 99 -2.37 9.81 16.44
CA ILE A 99 -3.85 9.76 16.47
C ILE A 99 -4.35 8.32 16.61
N VAL A 100 -3.87 7.40 15.77
CA VAL A 100 -4.26 5.97 15.83
C VAL A 100 -3.95 5.38 17.20
N LYS A 101 -2.76 5.67 17.75
CA LYS A 101 -2.38 5.24 19.11
C LYS A 101 -3.29 5.83 20.19
N ASN A 102 -3.63 7.12 20.09
CA ASN A 102 -4.50 7.80 21.05
C ASN A 102 -5.91 7.18 21.06
N LEU A 103 -6.48 6.96 19.88
CA LEU A 103 -7.81 6.38 19.73
C LEU A 103 -7.85 4.93 20.19
N LYS A 104 -6.76 4.16 19.96
CA LYS A 104 -6.61 2.82 20.54
C LYS A 104 -6.67 2.86 22.07
N LYS A 105 -5.94 3.78 22.71
CA LYS A 105 -5.96 3.96 24.18
C LYS A 105 -7.36 4.34 24.69
N LYS A 106 -8.14 5.07 23.88
CA LYS A 106 -9.53 5.44 24.16
C LYS A 106 -10.56 4.35 23.80
N ASN A 107 -10.11 3.12 23.53
CA ASN A 107 -10.94 1.95 23.23
C ASN A 107 -11.85 2.10 21.99
N TYR A 108 -11.41 2.87 20.98
CA TYR A 108 -12.08 2.91 19.68
C TYR A 108 -11.89 1.58 18.94
N TYR A 109 -12.90 1.17 18.18
CA TYR A 109 -12.75 0.19 17.13
C TYR A 109 -12.03 0.83 15.94
N LEU A 110 -10.82 0.37 15.65
CA LEU A 110 -9.99 0.91 14.57
C LEU A 110 -10.20 0.09 13.30
N LEU A 111 -10.54 0.79 12.21
CA LEU A 111 -10.79 0.21 10.90
C LEU A 111 -9.93 0.93 9.85
N ALA A 112 -9.09 0.18 9.15
CA ALA A 112 -8.40 0.68 7.97
C ALA A 112 -9.22 0.35 6.72
N ILE A 113 -9.34 1.30 5.80
CA ILE A 113 -9.91 1.11 4.47
C ILE A 113 -8.82 1.45 3.46
N SER A 114 -8.50 0.56 2.53
CA SER A 114 -7.47 0.81 1.52
C SER A 114 -7.85 0.18 0.19
N ARG A 115 -7.43 0.85 -0.88
CA ARG A 115 -7.53 0.39 -2.28
C ARG A 115 -6.28 -0.36 -2.74
N SER A 116 -5.34 -0.62 -1.83
CA SER A 116 -4.18 -1.47 -2.11
C SER A 116 -4.53 -2.96 -1.99
N PRO A 117 -3.77 -3.86 -2.64
CA PRO A 117 -4.08 -5.28 -2.63
C PRO A 117 -4.21 -5.89 -1.23
N GLN A 118 -5.25 -6.70 -1.04
CA GLN A 118 -5.68 -7.20 0.27
C GLN A 118 -4.54 -7.80 1.10
N LYS A 119 -3.66 -8.59 0.47
CA LYS A 119 -2.60 -9.30 1.18
C LYS A 119 -1.59 -8.34 1.82
N VAL A 120 -1.13 -7.32 1.09
CA VAL A 120 -0.14 -6.35 1.62
C VAL A 120 -0.75 -5.47 2.71
N VAL A 121 -2.03 -5.10 2.56
CA VAL A 121 -2.78 -4.36 3.59
C VAL A 121 -2.91 -5.17 4.88
N LYS A 122 -3.28 -6.46 4.77
CA LYS A 122 -3.36 -7.36 5.94
C LYS A 122 -2.03 -7.49 6.66
N GLU A 123 -0.93 -7.70 5.93
CA GLU A 123 0.40 -7.78 6.53
C GLU A 123 0.79 -6.45 7.20
N PHE A 124 0.47 -5.30 6.58
CA PHE A 124 0.73 -3.97 7.16
C PHE A 124 -0.04 -3.77 8.47
N CYS A 125 -1.34 -4.04 8.48
CA CYS A 125 -2.18 -3.92 9.67
C CYS A 125 -1.76 -4.90 10.77
N LYS A 126 -1.38 -6.13 10.43
CA LYS A 126 -0.85 -7.12 11.37
C LYS A 126 0.41 -6.61 12.07
N LYS A 127 1.36 -6.04 11.31
CA LYS A 127 2.58 -5.44 11.87
C LYS A 127 2.31 -4.24 12.80
N LYS A 128 1.18 -3.54 12.63
CA LYS A 128 0.78 -2.40 13.47
C LYS A 128 -0.02 -2.78 14.71
N ASN A 129 -0.15 -4.07 15.03
CA ASN A 129 -0.75 -4.62 16.24
C ASN A 129 -2.15 -4.04 16.54
N GLY A 130 -3.18 -4.56 15.87
CA GLY A 130 -4.58 -4.38 16.30
C GLY A 130 -5.39 -3.31 15.56
N VAL A 131 -5.11 -3.09 14.28
CA VAL A 131 -6.00 -2.37 13.38
C VAL A 131 -6.72 -3.40 12.51
N ASN A 132 -8.06 -3.42 12.55
CA ASN A 132 -8.85 -4.23 11.61
C ASN A 132 -8.83 -3.58 10.23
N SER A 133 -9.02 -4.33 9.17
CA SER A 133 -8.93 -3.81 7.80
C SER A 133 -10.07 -4.29 6.91
N ILE A 134 -10.65 -3.37 6.15
CA ILE A 134 -11.58 -3.60 5.03
C ILE A 134 -10.90 -3.17 3.73
N PHE A 135 -11.26 -3.82 2.64
CA PHE A 135 -10.67 -3.66 1.31
C PHE A 135 -11.76 -3.15 0.37
N LEU A 136 -11.46 -2.14 -0.44
CA LEU A 136 -12.35 -1.56 -1.45
C LEU A 136 -11.78 -1.75 -2.86
#